data_AF-A0A1G4FIA5-F1
#
_entry.id   AF-A0A1G4FIA5-F1
#
_cell.length_a   1.000
_cell.length_b   1.000
_cell.length_c   1.000
_cell.angle_alpha   90.00
_cell.angle_beta   90.00
_cell.angle_gamma   90.00
#
_symmetry.space_group_name_H-M   'P 1'
#
loop_
_entity.id
_entity.type
_entity.pdbx_description
1 polymer ?
#
loop_
_entity_poly.entity_id
_entity_poly.type
_entity_poly.pdbx_seq_one_letter_code
_entity_poly.pdbx_strand_id
1 'polypeptide(L)' 'MYEYKFEEVQIARDFKTKRGDSFEICKEVILREAKNGWRLVQIVIPPNEKAGVYAAYCYQIIFERESN' A
#
# COMPACT_ATOMS: atom_id res chain seq x y z
N MET A 1 5.44 2.36 -23.10
CA MET A 1 6.31 2.31 -21.90
C MET A 1 5.39 2.11 -20.69
N TYR A 2 5.84 1.70 -19.51
CA TYR A 2 4.96 1.65 -18.33
C TYR A 2 5.27 2.81 -17.40
N GLU A 3 4.23 3.49 -16.93
CA GLU A 3 4.33 4.42 -15.80
C GLU A 3 3.97 3.68 -14.50
N TYR A 4 4.65 4.03 -13.41
CA TYR A 4 4.48 3.40 -12.11
C TYR A 4 4.02 4.40 -11.06
N LYS A 5 3.16 3.94 -10.15
CA LYS A 5 2.67 4.69 -9.01
C LYS A 5 2.90 3.90 -7.72
N PHE A 6 3.36 4.58 -6.68
CA PHE A 6 3.62 4.01 -5.36
C PHE A 6 2.76 4.74 -4.34
N GLU A 7 1.86 4.01 -3.66
CA GLU A 7 1.02 4.56 -2.60
C GLU A 7 1.34 3.91 -1.26
N GLU A 8 1.52 4.73 -0.24
CA GLU A 8 1.73 4.26 1.13
C GLU A 8 0.42 4.30 1.92
N VAL A 9 0.06 3.16 2.52
CA VAL A 9 -1.02 3.06 3.51
C VAL A 9 -0.38 2.83 4.87
N GLN A 10 -0.49 3.83 5.74
CA GLN A 10 0.09 3.77 7.08
C GLN A 10 -0.56 2.65 7.91
N ILE A 11 0.27 1.90 8.63
CA ILE A 11 -0.23 0.89 9.58
C ILE A 11 -0.65 1.63 10.85
N ALA A 12 -1.94 1.57 11.17
CA ALA A 12 -2.47 2.16 12.37
C ALA A 12 -1.99 1.37 13.60
N ARG A 13 -1.55 2.08 14.63
CA ARG A 13 -0.96 1.52 15.86
C ARG A 13 -1.68 1.98 17.13
N ASP A 14 -2.90 2.48 16.98
CA ASP A 14 -3.70 2.89 18.14
C ASP A 14 -4.34 1.67 18.83
N PHE A 15 -4.70 1.83 20.10
CA PHE A 15 -5.32 0.75 20.90
C PHE A 15 -6.71 0.34 20.40
N LYS A 16 -7.31 1.07 19.45
CA LYS A 16 -8.65 0.83 18.92
C LYS A 16 -8.61 0.08 17.58
N THR A 17 -7.46 0.08 16.91
CA THR A 17 -7.23 -0.57 15.62
C THR A 17 -7.36 -2.09 15.78
N LYS A 18 -8.23 -2.69 14.97
CA LYS A 18 -8.36 -4.14 14.90
C LYS A 18 -7.37 -4.69 13.88
N ARG A 19 -7.03 -5.98 14.05
CA ARG A 19 -6.21 -6.71 13.09
C ARG A 19 -6.88 -6.64 11.71
N GLY A 20 -6.18 -6.07 10.74
CA GLY A 20 -6.62 -6.00 9.35
C GLY A 20 -7.20 -4.65 8.91
N ASP A 21 -7.48 -3.71 9.82
CA ASP A 21 -8.10 -2.43 9.46
C ASP A 21 -7.27 -1.65 8.42
N SER A 22 -5.95 -1.54 8.62
CA SER A 22 -5.05 -0.91 7.63
C SER A 22 -5.00 -1.66 6.30
N PHE A 23 -5.27 -2.97 6.30
CA PHE A 23 -5.34 -3.75 5.06
C PHE A 23 -6.67 -3.55 4.32
N GLU A 24 -7.77 -3.29 5.01
CA GLU A 24 -9.02 -2.86 4.35
C GLU A 24 -8.83 -1.53 3.62
N ILE A 25 -8.09 -0.58 4.21
CA ILE A 25 -7.72 0.68 3.55
C ILE A 25 -6.90 0.39 2.26
N CYS A 26 -6.02 -0.60 2.28
CA CYS A 26 -5.30 -1.01 1.07
C CYS A 26 -6.26 -1.47 -0.04
N LYS A 27 -7.30 -2.23 0.29
CA LYS A 27 -8.32 -2.67 -0.68
C LYS A 27 -9.08 -1.48 -1.25
N GLU A 28 -9.42 -0.50 -0.42
CA GLU A 28 -10.08 0.74 -0.88
C GLU A 28 -9.20 1.52 -1.87
N VAL A 29 -7.91 1.67 -1.57
CA VAL A 29 -6.94 2.30 -2.46
C VAL A 29 -6.85 1.52 -3.79
N ILE A 30 -6.75 0.20 -3.74
CA ILE A 30 -6.71 -0.64 -4.96
C ILE A 30 -7.96 -0.46 -5.81
N LEU A 31 -9.14 -0.47 -5.21
CA LEU A 31 -10.40 -0.26 -5.94
C LEU A 31 -10.50 1.15 -6.52
N ARG A 32 -10.02 2.17 -5.80
CA ARG A 32 -9.98 3.56 -6.29
C ARG A 32 -9.05 3.71 -7.48
N GLU A 33 -7.83 3.19 -7.38
CA GLU A 33 -6.84 3.30 -8.45
C GLU A 33 -7.18 2.44 -9.67
N ALA A 34 -7.77 1.26 -9.48
CA ALA A 34 -8.32 0.46 -10.57
C ALA A 34 -9.35 1.23 -11.40
N LYS A 35 -10.22 2.01 -10.76
CA LYS A 35 -11.17 2.90 -11.46
C LYS A 35 -10.48 4.03 -12.23
N ASN A 36 -9.27 4.42 -11.81
CA ASN A 36 -8.45 5.45 -12.46
C ASN A 36 -7.52 4.87 -13.56
N GLY A 37 -7.70 3.60 -13.92
CA GLY A 37 -6.94 2.93 -14.98
C GLY A 37 -5.58 2.38 -14.53
N TRP A 38 -5.30 2.33 -13.23
CA TRP A 38 -4.08 1.74 -12.69
C TRP A 38 -4.27 0.25 -12.42
N ARG A 39 -3.32 -0.59 -12.87
CA ARG A 39 -3.28 -2.02 -12.57
C ARG A 39 -2.45 -2.26 -11.31
N LEU A 40 -2.99 -3.03 -10.37
CA LEU A 40 -2.22 -3.50 -9.21
C LEU A 40 -1.09 -4.43 -9.65
N VAL A 41 0.12 -4.13 -9.22
CA VAL A 41 1.31 -4.97 -9.42
C VAL A 41 1.59 -5.77 -8.15
N GLN A 42 1.74 -5.10 -7.00
CA GLN A 42 2.14 -5.74 -5.76
C GLN A 42 1.76 -4.90 -4.53
N ILE A 43 1.63 -5.56 -3.37
CA ILE A 43 1.67 -4.91 -2.05
C ILE A 43 2.91 -5.44 -1.32
N VAL A 44 3.73 -4.53 -0.79
CA VAL A 44 4.92 -4.87 0.01
C VAL A 44 4.83 -4.23 1.39
N ILE A 45 5.59 -4.79 2.33
CA ILE A 45 5.69 -4.29 3.70
C ILE A 45 7.15 -3.88 3.92
N PRO A 46 7.51 -2.60 3.68
CA PRO A 46 8.88 -2.16 3.81
C PRO A 46 9.35 -2.26 5.28
N PRO A 47 10.61 -2.70 5.50
CA PRO A 47 11.18 -2.74 6.84
C PRO A 47 11.37 -1.32 7.37
N ASN A 48 11.18 -1.14 8.68
CA ASN A 48 11.57 0.09 9.34
C ASN A 48 13.02 -0.03 9.81
N GLU A 49 13.94 0.47 9.00
CA GLU A 49 15.39 0.39 9.28
C GLU A 49 15.77 0.98 10.66
N LYS A 50 15.00 1.97 11.17
CA LYS A 50 15.25 2.60 12.47
C LYS A 50 14.62 1.85 13.65
N ALA A 51 13.57 1.06 13.44
CA ALA A 51 12.86 0.33 14.51
C ALA A 51 13.10 -1.19 14.48
N GLY A 52 13.95 -1.66 13.56
CA GLY A 52 14.22 -3.08 13.36
C GLY A 52 13.16 -3.80 12.51
N VAL A 53 13.47 -5.04 12.12
CA VAL A 53 12.69 -5.89 11.19
C VAL A 53 11.26 -6.15 11.68
N TYR A 54 10.98 -5.95 12.97
CA TYR A 54 9.69 -6.25 13.60
C TYR A 54 8.62 -5.15 13.48
N ALA A 55 8.96 -3.98 12.93
CA ALA A 55 8.06 -2.83 12.94
C ALA A 55 7.82 -2.27 11.53
N ALA A 56 7.13 -3.02 10.68
CA ALA A 56 6.57 -2.50 9.42
C ALA A 56 5.91 -1.13 9.61
N TYR A 57 6.30 -0.12 8.82
CA TYR A 57 5.76 1.25 8.98
C TYR A 57 4.52 1.52 8.11
N CYS A 58 4.44 0.91 6.93
CA CYS A 58 3.29 1.02 6.03
C CYS A 58 3.09 -0.29 5.25
N TYR A 59 1.98 -0.35 4.52
CA TYR A 59 1.89 -1.12 3.29
C TYR A 59 2.24 -0.18 2.14
N GLN A 60 3.11 -0.60 1.24
CA GLN A 60 3.36 0.11 -0.02
C GLN A 60 2.70 -0.66 -1.16
N ILE A 61 1.80 0.00 -1.87
CA ILE A 61 1.05 -0.54 -2.98
C ILE A 61 1.67 0.00 -4.27
N ILE A 62 2.03 -0.91 -5.17
CA ILE A 62 2.66 -0.62 -6.44
C ILE A 62 1.65 -0.83 -7.54
N PHE A 63 1.46 0.18 -8.38
CA PHE A 63 0.61 0.13 -9.56
C PHE A 63 1.41 0.44 -10.83
N GLU A 64 0.90 -0.05 -11.95
CA GLU A 64 1.38 0.28 -13.30
C GLU A 64 0.24 0.72 -14.20
N ARG A 65 0.55 1.52 -15.21
CA ARG A 65 -0.35 1.85 -16.33
C ARG A 65 0.47 1.94 -17.62
N GLU A 66 -0.15 1.62 -18.74
CA GLU A 66 0.47 1.82 -20.05
C GLU A 66 0.62 3.32 -20.33
N SER A 67 1.85 3.77 -20.52
CA SER A 67 2.17 5.09 -21.05
C SER A 67 2.31 4.96 -22.57
N ASN A 68 1.33 5.53 -23.27
CA ASN A 68 1.39 5.78 -24.71
C ASN A 68 2.49 6.81 -25.04
#